data_AF-A0A0C2JZ69-F1
#
_entry.id   AF-A0A0C2JZ69-F1
#
_cell.length_a   1.000
_cell.length_b   1.000
_cell.length_c   1.000
_cell.angle_alpha   90.00
_cell.angle_beta   90.00
_cell.angle_gamma   90.00
#
_symmetry.space_group_name_H-M   'P 1'
#
loop_
_entity.id
_entity.type
_entity.pdbx_description
1 polymer ?
#
loop_
_entity_poly.entity_id
_entity_poly.type
_entity_poly.pdbx_seq_one_letter_code
_entity_poly.pdbx_strand_id
1 'polypeptide(L)'
;MFMAIKSIPICLAVSIMFAMFGFSYQQAYRCRLPVGDSSYHLISATITGCSEKVCGHYNYRPQSLNMTFTPFTKSDTIKLVAEAYDDDDISENLIVEHDDFCSQEGVMCPIYPGGIYTVNIRFEVSSITSIYQVWSSFRLVGDDGQTVGCLRILSAREEYLPGKPTC
;
A
#
# COMPACT_ATOMS: atom_id res chain seq x y z
N MET A 1 35.36 0.97 -41.09
CA MET A 1 34.40 -0.01 -40.56
C MET A 1 33.92 0.50 -39.21
N PHE A 2 32.85 1.28 -39.21
CA PHE A 2 32.27 1.88 -37.99
C PHE A 2 31.13 0.98 -37.52
N MET A 3 31.32 0.25 -36.42
CA MET A 3 30.24 -0.47 -35.75
C MET A 3 29.48 0.53 -34.87
N ALA A 4 28.22 0.75 -35.22
CA ALA A 4 27.35 1.74 -34.61
C ALA A 4 26.97 1.37 -33.17
N ILE A 5 27.15 2.34 -32.28
CA ILE A 5 26.66 2.35 -30.90
C ILE A 5 25.13 2.55 -30.95
N LYS A 6 24.37 1.48 -31.18
CA LYS A 6 22.89 1.49 -31.14
C LYS A 6 22.29 0.83 -29.89
N SER A 7 23.13 0.28 -29.01
CA SER A 7 22.71 -0.57 -27.89
C SER A 7 22.46 0.19 -26.58
N ILE A 8 23.06 1.37 -26.41
CA ILE A 8 22.98 2.18 -25.18
C ILE A 8 21.55 2.67 -24.86
N PRO A 9 20.75 3.20 -25.81
CA PRO A 9 19.43 3.74 -25.48
C PRO A 9 18.43 2.65 -25.06
N ILE A 10 18.58 1.42 -25.55
CA ILE A 10 17.69 0.30 -25.21
C ILE A 10 17.90 -0.13 -23.75
N CYS A 11 19.15 -0.26 -23.30
CA CYS A 11 19.45 -0.62 -21.91
C CYS A 11 18.92 0.43 -20.92
N LEU A 12 18.99 1.71 -21.30
CA LEU A 12 18.52 2.84 -20.50
C LEU A 12 16.99 2.84 -20.37
N ALA A 13 16.27 2.58 -21.46
CA ALA A 13 14.81 2.44 -21.43
C ALA A 13 14.35 1.24 -20.58
N VAL A 14 15.05 0.10 -20.68
CA VAL A 14 14.73 -1.11 -19.91
C VAL A 14 14.99 -0.92 -18.42
N SER A 15 16.09 -0.26 -18.03
CA SER A 15 16.36 0.03 -16.62
C SER A 15 15.39 1.06 -16.03
N ILE A 16 14.93 2.04 -16.81
CA ILE A 16 13.84 2.93 -16.41
C ILE A 16 12.53 2.14 -16.22
N MET A 17 12.20 1.21 -17.12
CA MET A 17 11.04 0.34 -16.93
C MET A 17 11.15 -0.52 -15.67
N PHE A 18 12.29 -1.16 -15.41
CA PHE A 18 12.49 -1.94 -14.18
C PHE A 18 12.39 -1.10 -12.91
N ALA A 19 12.92 0.13 -12.92
CA ALA A 19 12.76 1.06 -11.80
C ALA A 19 11.31 1.49 -11.59
N MET A 20 10.55 1.69 -12.68
CA MET A 20 9.11 2.02 -12.61
C MET A 20 8.24 0.83 -12.17
N PHE A 21 8.64 -0.40 -12.52
CA PHE A 21 7.97 -1.62 -12.07
C PHE A 21 8.25 -2.00 -10.62
N GLY A 22 9.09 -1.22 -9.92
CA GLY A 22 9.19 -1.13 -8.46
C GLY A 22 8.71 -2.37 -7.72
N PHE A 23 9.51 -3.44 -7.77
CA PHE A 23 9.26 -4.61 -6.96
C PHE A 23 9.25 -4.16 -5.49
N SER A 24 8.07 -4.14 -4.88
CA SER A 24 7.96 -3.95 -3.44
C SER A 24 8.70 -5.10 -2.77
N TYR A 25 9.64 -4.79 -1.87
CA TYR A 25 10.39 -5.79 -1.08
C TYR A 25 9.49 -6.56 -0.08
N GLN A 26 8.20 -6.26 -0.06
CA GLN A 26 7.18 -6.88 0.77
C GLN A 26 5.93 -7.20 -0.07
N GLN A 27 5.03 -8.04 0.46
CA GLN A 27 3.70 -8.29 -0.12
C GLN A 27 2.74 -7.12 0.07
N ALA A 28 3.20 -5.94 -0.33
CA ALA A 28 2.50 -4.68 -0.28
C ALA A 28 2.39 -4.17 -1.71
N TYR A 29 1.16 -4.19 -2.23
CA TYR A 29 0.84 -3.90 -3.61
C TYR A 29 0.15 -2.54 -3.70
N ARG A 30 0.53 -1.73 -4.70
CA ARG A 30 -0.23 -0.53 -5.04
C ARG A 30 -1.63 -0.95 -5.48
N CYS A 31 -2.65 -0.24 -5.02
CA CYS A 31 -4.00 -0.41 -5.56
C CYS A 31 -3.98 -0.11 -7.06
N ARG A 32 -4.61 -0.97 -7.87
CA ARG A 32 -4.75 -0.71 -9.31
C ARG A 32 -5.62 0.52 -9.50
N LEU A 33 -5.01 1.64 -9.87
CA LEU A 33 -5.69 2.75 -10.52
C LEU A 33 -5.36 2.69 -12.01
N PRO A 34 -6.29 3.08 -12.90
CA PRO A 34 -5.97 3.23 -14.32
C PRO A 34 -4.73 4.11 -14.50
N VAL A 35 -3.82 3.71 -15.39
CA VAL A 35 -2.59 4.47 -15.67
C VAL A 35 -2.99 5.85 -16.20
N GLY A 36 -2.75 6.90 -15.42
CA GLY A 36 -3.14 8.28 -15.73
C GLY A 36 -4.06 8.92 -14.70
N ASP A 37 -4.76 8.12 -13.88
CA ASP A 37 -5.79 8.59 -12.93
C ASP A 37 -5.34 8.51 -11.46
N SER A 38 -4.06 8.21 -11.21
CA SER A 38 -3.55 8.15 -9.84
C SER A 38 -3.45 9.56 -9.25
N SER A 39 -4.27 9.88 -8.24
CA SER A 39 -4.22 11.12 -7.46
C SER A 39 -3.04 11.18 -6.47
N TYR A 40 -2.14 10.20 -6.51
CA TYR A 40 -0.95 10.14 -5.66
C TYR A 40 0.17 9.30 -6.28
N HIS A 41 1.38 9.45 -5.73
CA HIS A 41 2.53 8.60 -5.97
C HIS A 41 2.98 7.93 -4.66
N LEU A 42 2.88 6.61 -4.59
CA LEU A 42 3.39 5.83 -3.45
C LEU A 42 4.90 5.67 -3.55
N ILE A 43 5.67 6.28 -2.65
CA ILE A 43 7.14 6.20 -2.63
C ILE A 43 7.59 4.88 -2.00
N SER A 44 7.08 4.57 -0.81
CA SER A 44 7.40 3.34 -0.08
C SER A 44 6.26 2.94 0.85
N ALA A 45 6.21 1.65 1.17
CA ALA A 45 5.34 1.11 2.20
C ALA A 45 6.07 -0.04 2.90
N THR A 46 5.99 -0.08 4.23
CA THR A 46 6.52 -1.18 5.03
C THR A 46 5.54 -1.59 6.11
N ILE A 47 5.45 -2.88 6.39
CA ILE A 47 4.56 -3.42 7.43
C ILE A 47 5.37 -4.26 8.41
N THR A 48 5.14 -4.05 9.71
CA THR A 48 5.76 -4.86 10.76
C THR A 48 5.33 -6.33 10.64
N GLY A 49 6.30 -7.24 10.64
CA GLY A 49 6.03 -8.68 10.50
C GLY A 49 5.80 -9.15 9.06
N CYS A 50 6.02 -8.29 8.06
CA CYS A 50 5.92 -8.65 6.65
C CYS A 50 7.26 -8.59 5.91
N SER A 51 7.42 -9.48 4.94
CA SER A 51 8.56 -9.66 4.07
C SER A 51 8.05 -9.97 2.65
N GLU A 52 8.96 -10.17 1.70
CA GLU A 52 8.60 -10.57 0.33
C GLU A 52 7.82 -11.91 0.30
N LYS A 53 8.13 -12.81 1.24
CA LYS A 53 7.62 -14.18 1.24
C LYS A 53 6.50 -14.43 2.24
N VAL A 54 6.44 -13.63 3.31
CA VAL A 54 5.56 -13.87 4.45
C VAL A 54 5.03 -12.54 4.95
N CYS A 55 3.72 -12.44 5.11
CA CYS A 55 3.04 -11.38 5.84
C CYS A 55 1.96 -12.07 6.67
N GLY A 56 2.14 -12.12 8.00
CA GLY A 56 1.26 -12.88 8.88
C GLY A 56 0.33 -11.97 9.67
N HIS A 57 -0.93 -12.35 9.85
CA HIS A 57 -1.94 -11.59 10.61
C HIS A 57 -2.52 -12.36 11.81
N TYR A 58 -1.81 -13.37 12.30
CA TYR A 58 -2.27 -14.26 13.35
C TYR A 58 -2.01 -13.71 14.77
N ASN A 59 -2.73 -14.26 15.75
CA ASN A 59 -2.55 -14.02 17.20
C ASN A 59 -2.85 -12.59 17.71
N TYR A 60 -3.76 -11.84 17.07
CA TYR A 60 -4.14 -10.49 17.52
C TYR A 60 -2.95 -9.56 17.75
N ARG A 61 -1.87 -9.73 16.99
CA ARG A 61 -0.68 -8.91 17.16
C ARG A 61 -0.89 -7.58 16.44
N PRO A 62 -0.77 -6.43 17.14
CA PRO A 62 -0.80 -5.14 16.49
C PRO A 62 0.28 -5.08 15.40
N GLN A 63 -0.12 -4.64 14.22
CA GLN A 63 0.78 -4.38 13.11
C GLN A 63 0.89 -2.88 12.88
N SER A 64 2.04 -2.45 12.37
CA SER A 64 2.25 -1.07 11.96
C SER A 64 2.59 -1.01 10.49
N LEU A 65 1.76 -0.28 9.74
CA LEU A 65 1.99 0.08 8.34
C LEU A 65 2.61 1.49 8.30
N ASN A 66 3.86 1.58 7.85
CA ASN A 66 4.48 2.85 7.51
C ASN A 66 4.36 3.08 6.00
N MET A 67 3.74 4.18 5.60
CA MET A 67 3.54 4.52 4.19
C MET A 67 4.07 5.92 3.91
N THR A 68 4.89 6.05 2.87
CA THR A 68 5.38 7.34 2.36
C THR A 68 4.84 7.59 0.96
N PHE A 69 4.22 8.74 0.74
CA PHE A 69 3.57 9.07 -0.51
C PHE A 69 3.62 10.58 -0.83
N THR A 70 3.32 10.90 -2.08
CA THR A 70 3.17 12.27 -2.59
C THR A 70 1.78 12.41 -3.21
N PRO A 71 0.85 13.19 -2.63
CA PRO A 71 -0.44 13.45 -3.24
C PRO A 71 -0.30 14.42 -4.42
N PHE A 72 -1.21 14.34 -5.37
CA PHE A 72 -1.33 15.27 -6.50
C PHE A 72 -2.53 16.21 -6.37
N THR A 73 -3.33 16.03 -5.32
CA THR A 73 -4.45 16.90 -4.97
C THR A 73 -4.26 17.49 -3.58
N LYS A 74 -4.87 18.66 -3.35
CA LYS A 74 -4.99 19.27 -2.03
C LYS A 74 -6.16 18.60 -1.30
N SER A 75 -6.00 18.35 -0.01
CA SER A 75 -7.11 17.91 0.85
C SER A 75 -6.98 18.55 2.23
N ASP A 76 -8.06 19.12 2.76
CA ASP A 76 -8.02 19.74 4.09
C ASP A 76 -8.12 18.71 5.22
N THR A 77 -8.75 17.57 4.95
CA THR A 77 -8.84 16.43 5.87
C THR A 77 -8.43 15.12 5.20
N ILE A 78 -8.08 14.10 5.98
CA ILE A 78 -7.83 12.75 5.48
C ILE A 78 -8.54 11.76 6.39
N LYS A 79 -9.29 10.85 5.77
CA LYS A 79 -9.89 9.69 6.42
C LYS A 79 -9.14 8.42 6.02
N LEU A 80 -8.88 7.55 6.99
CA LEU A 80 -8.43 6.19 6.72
C LEU A 80 -9.65 5.26 6.53
N VAL A 81 -9.65 4.49 5.45
CA VAL A 81 -10.60 3.42 5.17
C VAL A 81 -9.80 2.12 5.07
N ALA A 82 -10.01 1.22 6.01
CA ALA A 82 -9.29 -0.04 6.12
C ALA A 82 -10.26 -1.23 6.08
N GLU A 83 -10.14 -2.06 5.06
CA GLU A 83 -11.06 -3.18 4.77
C GLU A 83 -10.24 -4.46 4.60
N ALA A 84 -10.76 -5.59 5.07
CA ALA A 84 -10.21 -6.91 4.87
C ALA A 84 -11.18 -7.74 4.03
N TYR A 85 -10.66 -8.46 3.04
CA TYR A 85 -11.42 -9.32 2.12
C TYR A 85 -10.86 -10.73 2.19
N ASP A 86 -11.72 -11.73 2.33
CA ASP A 86 -11.35 -13.13 2.12
C ASP A 86 -11.47 -13.52 0.63
N ASP A 87 -11.20 -14.79 0.32
CA ASP A 87 -11.30 -15.33 -1.05
C ASP A 87 -12.75 -15.31 -1.60
N ASP A 88 -13.75 -15.17 -0.72
CA ASP A 88 -15.18 -15.09 -1.06
C ASP A 88 -15.68 -13.63 -1.16
N ASP A 89 -14.77 -12.65 -1.18
CA ASP A 89 -15.04 -11.20 -1.21
C ASP A 89 -15.87 -10.69 -0.01
N ILE A 90 -15.91 -11.43 1.10
CA ILE A 90 -16.59 -10.99 2.32
C ILE A 90 -15.71 -9.93 2.99
N SER A 91 -16.26 -8.71 3.10
CA SER A 91 -15.54 -7.57 3.68
C SER A 91 -15.78 -7.46 5.19
N GLU A 92 -14.71 -7.52 5.99
CA GLU A 92 -14.72 -7.06 7.38
C GLU A 92 -13.98 -5.73 7.53
N ASN A 93 -14.50 -4.83 8.37
CA ASN A 93 -13.78 -3.61 8.73
C ASN A 93 -12.60 -3.96 9.64
N LEU A 94 -11.41 -3.47 9.31
CA LEU A 94 -10.25 -3.61 10.18
C LEU A 94 -10.40 -2.70 11.40
N ILE A 95 -9.92 -3.18 12.56
CA ILE A 95 -9.88 -2.35 13.76
C ILE A 95 -8.70 -1.39 13.64
N VAL A 96 -8.99 -0.10 13.59
CA VAL A 96 -8.03 0.99 13.45
C VAL A 96 -8.12 1.88 14.68
N GLU A 97 -6.99 2.24 15.29
CA GLU A 97 -6.96 3.01 16.54
C GLU A 97 -7.43 4.48 16.38
N HIS A 98 -7.52 4.99 15.15
CA HIS A 98 -7.76 6.42 14.87
C HIS A 98 -8.62 6.63 13.62
N ASP A 99 -9.77 7.31 13.79
CA ASP A 99 -10.70 7.65 12.70
C ASP A 99 -10.31 8.95 11.95
N ASP A 100 -9.72 9.94 12.66
CA ASP A 100 -9.23 11.19 12.07
C ASP A 100 -7.71 11.13 11.88
N PHE A 101 -7.32 10.95 10.62
CA PHE A 101 -5.94 10.73 10.24
C PHE A 101 -5.08 12.00 10.35
N CYS A 102 -5.69 13.18 10.32
CA CYS A 102 -4.99 14.46 10.50
C CYS A 102 -4.58 14.72 11.95
N SER A 103 -5.18 14.01 12.91
CA SER A 103 -4.83 14.12 14.33
C SER A 103 -3.63 13.23 14.72
N GLN A 104 -3.16 12.37 13.82
CA GLN A 104 -2.04 11.47 14.08
C GLN A 104 -0.70 12.21 14.08
N GLU A 105 0.22 11.74 14.93
CA GLU A 105 1.59 12.23 14.97
C GLU A 105 2.27 12.04 13.60
N GLY A 106 2.85 13.11 13.06
CA GLY A 106 3.56 13.09 11.77
C GLY A 106 2.70 13.43 10.56
N VAL A 107 1.37 13.55 10.70
CA VAL A 107 0.47 13.97 9.62
C VAL A 107 0.17 15.46 9.77
N MET A 108 0.66 16.29 8.84
CA MET A 108 0.32 17.71 8.79
C MET A 108 -0.76 17.95 7.74
N CYS A 109 -1.97 18.26 8.22
CA CYS A 109 -3.06 18.75 7.38
C CYS A 109 -3.10 20.29 7.37
N PRO A 110 -3.53 20.93 6.27
CA PRO A 110 -3.96 20.31 5.01
C PRO A 110 -2.79 19.69 4.24
N ILE A 111 -3.06 18.62 3.49
CA ILE A 111 -2.07 18.06 2.56
C ILE A 111 -2.07 18.85 1.25
N TYR A 112 -0.88 19.08 0.72
CA TYR A 112 -0.66 19.87 -0.48
C TYR A 112 -0.08 18.99 -1.60
N PRO A 113 -0.47 19.26 -2.86
CA PRO A 113 0.06 18.54 -4.00
C PRO A 113 1.59 18.68 -4.08
N GLY A 114 2.28 17.58 -4.33
CA GLY A 114 3.75 17.53 -4.42
C GLY A 114 4.49 17.44 -3.08
N GLY A 115 3.79 17.57 -1.94
CA GLY A 115 4.39 17.33 -0.62
C GLY A 115 4.74 15.86 -0.41
N ILE A 116 5.75 15.57 0.41
CA ILE A 116 6.09 14.19 0.81
C ILE A 116 5.56 13.96 2.22
N TYR A 117 4.67 12.98 2.36
CA TYR A 117 4.02 12.64 3.63
C TYR A 117 4.39 11.22 4.03
N THR A 118 4.66 11.01 5.32
CA THR A 118 4.90 9.69 5.90
C THR A 118 3.92 9.47 7.03
N VAL A 119 3.27 8.31 7.03
CA VAL A 119 2.18 8.00 7.95
C VAL A 119 2.40 6.62 8.57
N ASN A 120 2.06 6.49 9.86
CA ASN A 120 2.16 5.24 10.62
C ASN A 120 0.76 4.81 11.05
N ILE A 121 0.27 3.73 10.46
CA ILE A 121 -1.06 3.18 10.73
C ILE A 121 -0.88 1.96 11.61
N ARG A 122 -1.44 2.00 12.83
CA ARG A 122 -1.58 0.82 13.69
C ARG A 122 -2.93 0.16 13.46
N PHE A 123 -2.91 -1.14 13.24
CA PHE A 123 -4.11 -1.92 12.99
C PHE A 123 -3.98 -3.34 13.55
N GLU A 124 -5.13 -3.94 13.78
CA GLU A 124 -5.27 -5.34 14.14
C GLU A 124 -6.25 -6.02 13.20
N VAL A 125 -5.91 -7.25 12.79
CA VAL A 125 -6.80 -8.11 12.02
C VAL A 125 -7.54 -9.02 12.99
N SER A 126 -8.87 -9.04 12.91
CA SER A 126 -9.74 -9.88 13.73
C SER A 126 -9.32 -11.36 13.65
N SER A 127 -9.44 -12.12 14.75
CA SER A 127 -9.12 -13.56 14.69
C SER A 127 -10.09 -14.38 13.86
N ILE A 128 -11.26 -13.85 13.53
CA ILE A 128 -12.23 -14.55 12.67
C ILE A 128 -11.56 -14.90 11.33
N THR A 129 -10.69 -14.02 10.86
CA THR A 129 -9.97 -14.19 9.59
C THR A 129 -8.62 -14.88 9.74
N SER A 130 -8.25 -15.34 10.94
CA SER A 130 -6.95 -15.98 11.22
C SER A 130 -6.71 -17.31 10.48
N ILE A 131 -7.79 -17.97 10.03
CA ILE A 131 -7.74 -19.26 9.33
C ILE A 131 -7.74 -19.13 7.79
N TYR A 132 -7.94 -17.91 7.28
CA TYR A 132 -8.03 -17.61 5.85
C TYR A 132 -6.84 -16.76 5.38
N GLN A 133 -6.60 -16.75 4.07
CA GLN A 133 -5.81 -15.71 3.45
C GLN A 133 -6.68 -14.45 3.36
N VAL A 134 -6.08 -13.29 3.60
CA VAL A 134 -6.82 -12.03 3.68
C VAL A 134 -6.12 -10.98 2.85
N TRP A 135 -6.89 -10.33 1.98
CA TRP A 135 -6.49 -9.08 1.35
C TRP A 135 -6.91 -7.92 2.21
N SER A 136 -5.95 -7.20 2.77
CA SER A 136 -6.22 -5.96 3.50
C SER A 136 -5.98 -4.76 2.59
N SER A 137 -6.95 -3.86 2.48
CA SER A 137 -6.88 -2.64 1.69
C SER A 137 -6.89 -1.43 2.62
N PHE A 138 -5.87 -0.57 2.51
CA PHE A 138 -5.73 0.67 3.27
C PHE A 138 -5.82 1.83 2.29
N ARG A 139 -6.85 2.66 2.43
CA ARG A 139 -7.11 3.85 1.61
C ARG A 139 -7.09 5.10 2.48
N LEU A 140 -6.29 6.08 2.08
CA LEU A 140 -6.37 7.46 2.57
C LEU A 140 -7.26 8.24 1.62
N VAL A 141 -8.37 8.76 2.11
CA VAL A 141 -9.40 9.44 1.33
C VAL A 141 -9.49 10.90 1.78
N GLY A 142 -9.40 11.82 0.82
CA GLY A 142 -9.53 13.26 1.05
C GLY A 142 -10.98 13.71 1.26
N ASP A 143 -11.16 15.00 1.49
CA ASP A 143 -12.47 15.65 1.65
C ASP A 143 -13.33 15.62 0.37
N ASP A 144 -12.70 15.63 -0.79
CA ASP A 144 -13.33 15.49 -2.11
C ASP A 144 -13.66 14.03 -2.49
N GLY A 145 -13.37 13.07 -1.61
CA GLY A 145 -13.55 11.65 -1.85
C GLY A 145 -12.44 11.00 -2.70
N GLN A 146 -11.41 11.75 -3.11
CA GLN A 146 -10.28 11.18 -3.84
C GLN A 146 -9.35 10.40 -2.93
N THR A 147 -8.79 9.33 -3.47
CA THR A 147 -7.81 8.51 -2.74
C THR A 147 -6.43 9.14 -2.87
N VAL A 148 -5.86 9.64 -1.77
CA VAL A 148 -4.54 10.28 -1.74
C VAL A 148 -3.41 9.30 -1.36
N GLY A 149 -3.77 8.06 -1.03
CA GLY A 149 -2.85 6.96 -0.81
C GLY A 149 -3.61 5.64 -0.75
N CYS A 150 -3.10 4.59 -1.38
CA CYS A 150 -3.72 3.26 -1.29
C CYS A 150 -2.69 2.15 -1.38
N LEU A 151 -2.87 1.18 -0.48
CA LEU A 151 -2.06 -0.02 -0.36
C LEU A 151 -2.95 -1.24 -0.17
N ARG A 152 -2.62 -2.34 -0.85
CA ARG A 152 -3.17 -3.67 -0.62
C ARG A 152 -2.11 -4.61 -0.07
N ILE A 153 -2.47 -5.42 0.90
CA ILE A 153 -1.58 -6.34 1.59
C ILE A 153 -2.22 -7.72 1.48
N LEU A 154 -1.45 -8.72 1.07
CA LEU A 154 -1.88 -10.11 1.17
C LEU A 154 -1.26 -10.71 2.42
N SER A 155 -2.10 -11.09 3.37
CA SER A 155 -1.68 -11.72 4.62
C SER A 155 -2.09 -13.19 4.64
N ALA A 156 -1.18 -14.06 5.09
CA ALA A 156 -1.42 -15.48 5.23
C ALA A 156 -1.70 -15.90 6.67
N ARG A 157 -2.50 -16.95 6.80
CA ARG A 157 -2.67 -17.72 8.04
C ARG A 157 -1.35 -18.32 8.53
N GLU A 158 -1.31 -18.64 9.82
CA GLU A 158 -0.16 -19.28 10.47
C GLU A 158 0.26 -20.56 9.72
N GLU A 159 1.57 -20.77 9.55
CA GLU A 159 2.21 -21.91 8.85
C GLU A 159 2.08 -21.96 7.31
N TYR A 160 1.41 -20.99 6.67
CA TYR A 160 1.29 -20.95 5.21
C TYR A 160 2.08 -19.78 4.61
N LEU A 161 2.81 -20.06 3.54
CA LEU A 161 3.34 -18.98 2.69
C LEU A 161 2.16 -18.39 1.91
N PRO A 162 1.95 -17.06 1.95
CA PRO A 162 0.97 -16.40 1.09
C PRO A 162 1.29 -16.74 -0.37
N GLY A 163 0.40 -17.50 -1.00
CA GLY A 163 0.50 -17.81 -2.42
C GLY A 163 0.35 -16.50 -3.18
N LYS A 164 1.28 -16.19 -4.10
CA LYS A 164 1.00 -15.11 -5.06
C LYS A 164 -0.33 -15.46 -5.73
N PRO A 165 -1.30 -14.53 -5.81
CA PRO A 165 -2.54 -14.79 -6.53
C PRO A 165 -2.16 -15.24 -7.93
N THR A 166 -2.63 -16.44 -8.32
CA THR A 166 -2.55 -16.89 -9.70
C THR A 166 -3.50 -16.02 -10.50
N CYS A 167 -2.94 -15.09 -11.29
CA CYS A 167 -3.68 -14.33 -12.30
C CYS A 167 -4.31 -15.27 -13.33
#